data_AF-A0A1P8WC37-F1
#
_entry.id   AF-A0A1P8WC37-F1
#
_cell.length_a   1.000
_cell.length_b   1.000
_cell.length_c   1.000
_cell.angle_alpha   90.00
_cell.angle_beta   90.00
_cell.angle_gamma   90.00
#
_symmetry.space_group_name_H-M   'P 1'
#
loop_
_entity.id
_entity.type
_entity.pdbx_description
1 polymer ?
#
loop_
_entity_poly.entity_id
_entity_poly.type
_entity_poly.pdbx_seq_one_letter_code
_entity_poly.pdbx_strand_id
1 'polypeptide(L)'
;MWINESCSGAELRQLLTEDHRFIFTLIKKFGHERPKGARKGWKPTGPFPLLSDRSDIIVMTDEAHRSQYDTFALYMRNALPNAAFIGFTGTPLMAGEEKTKDVFGDYVSIYNFQQSIEDGATVSLFYENRISELQLEKDNFNVELEALIEAAELDAEQEQKLEREFAREYHLITRDDRLEKVAEDVVAHFMGRKQSGKGMVICIDKVTAVKLHDKVRKYWKAYLGGLQAELAMADELVRPELQRQIDLMNQTDMAVIVSQQQNEVEDFILTKPEFDITDAEKAEVKKVARTLLQTLKEAMLVLDWRKKQRTRADVYTTVKTVLDELPRAYTPELYEQKCDTVYQHVYGSYQGEGQSIYAVG
;
A
#
# COMPACT_ATOMS: atom_id res chain seq x y z
N MET A 1 -31.89 -4.18 -3.47
CA MET A 1 -31.21 -3.73 -4.71
C MET A 1 -30.04 -4.68 -4.87
N TRP A 2 -30.14 -5.63 -5.80
CA TRP A 2 -29.04 -6.57 -6.05
C TRP A 2 -27.94 -5.79 -6.76
N ILE A 3 -26.76 -5.72 -6.14
CA ILE A 3 -25.61 -5.02 -6.70
C ILE A 3 -24.97 -5.98 -7.71
N ASN A 4 -25.00 -5.64 -8.99
CA ASN A 4 -24.29 -6.39 -10.02
C ASN A 4 -22.83 -5.94 -10.05
N GLU A 5 -22.00 -6.64 -9.29
CA GLU A 5 -20.55 -6.49 -9.31
C GLU A 5 -19.94 -7.53 -10.25
N SER A 6 -19.18 -7.08 -11.25
CA SER A 6 -18.36 -8.01 -12.03
C SER A 6 -17.20 -8.54 -11.18
N CYS A 7 -16.74 -9.77 -11.39
CA CYS A 7 -15.49 -10.29 -10.83
C CYS A 7 -14.39 -10.39 -11.91
N SER A 8 -14.76 -10.38 -13.19
CA SER A 8 -13.84 -10.51 -14.34
C SER A 8 -14.27 -9.67 -15.55
N GLY A 9 -13.39 -9.56 -16.56
CA GLY A 9 -13.72 -8.90 -17.83
C GLY A 9 -14.76 -9.70 -18.63
N ALA A 10 -14.70 -11.03 -18.55
CA ALA A 10 -15.70 -11.93 -19.15
C ALA A 10 -17.10 -11.74 -18.54
N GLU A 11 -17.19 -11.62 -17.21
CA GLU A 11 -18.47 -11.38 -16.52
C GLU A 11 -19.01 -9.98 -16.80
N LEU A 12 -18.14 -8.96 -16.86
CA LEU A 12 -18.55 -7.62 -17.26
C LEU A 12 -19.17 -7.61 -18.67
N ARG A 13 -18.61 -8.38 -19.61
CA ARG A 13 -19.17 -8.55 -20.96
C ARG A 13 -20.58 -9.12 -20.89
N GLN A 14 -20.79 -10.16 -20.09
CA GLN A 14 -22.11 -10.78 -19.94
C GLN A 14 -23.11 -9.78 -19.33
N LEU A 15 -22.74 -9.10 -18.24
CA LEU A 15 -23.60 -8.11 -17.58
C LEU A 15 -24.01 -6.97 -18.54
N LEU A 16 -23.13 -6.56 -19.45
CA LEU A 16 -23.44 -5.53 -20.45
C LEU A 16 -24.41 -6.00 -21.56
N THR A 17 -24.54 -7.32 -21.76
CA THR A 17 -25.52 -7.90 -22.69
C THR A 17 -26.90 -8.13 -22.06
N GLU A 18 -26.96 -8.21 -20.74
CA GLU A 18 -28.19 -8.42 -19.98
C GLU A 18 -28.89 -7.08 -19.66
N ASP A 19 -30.15 -7.13 -19.22
CA ASP A 19 -30.94 -5.95 -18.87
C ASP A 19 -30.68 -5.50 -17.43
N HIS A 20 -29.48 -4.99 -17.19
CA HIS A 20 -29.08 -4.43 -15.89
C HIS A 20 -29.08 -2.91 -15.92
N ARG A 21 -29.79 -2.30 -14.96
CA ARG A 21 -29.86 -0.84 -14.82
C ARG A 21 -28.60 -0.21 -14.25
N PHE A 22 -27.86 -0.95 -13.41
CA PHE A 22 -26.63 -0.49 -12.77
C PHE A 22 -25.62 -1.63 -12.73
N ILE A 23 -24.36 -1.32 -13.06
CA ILE A 23 -23.23 -2.25 -13.04
C ILE A 23 -22.08 -1.54 -12.32
N PHE A 24 -21.54 -2.17 -11.28
CA PHE A 24 -20.34 -1.69 -10.61
C PHE A 24 -19.15 -2.53 -11.04
N THR A 25 -18.06 -1.87 -11.42
CA THR A 25 -16.87 -2.53 -11.96
C THR A 25 -15.61 -1.72 -11.65
N LEU A 26 -14.46 -2.39 -11.73
CA LEU A 26 -13.16 -1.76 -11.56
C LEU A 26 -12.53 -1.54 -12.93
N ILE A 27 -11.83 -0.42 -13.12
CA ILE A 27 -11.27 -0.05 -14.43
C ILE A 27 -10.30 -1.11 -14.99
N LYS A 28 -9.59 -1.83 -14.10
CA LYS A 28 -8.69 -2.94 -14.45
C LYS A 28 -9.37 -4.09 -15.22
N LYS A 29 -10.69 -4.20 -15.14
CA LYS A 29 -11.49 -5.23 -15.85
C LYS A 29 -11.75 -4.87 -17.31
N PHE A 30 -11.51 -3.62 -17.69
CA PHE A 30 -11.36 -3.21 -19.08
C PHE A 30 -9.93 -3.44 -19.58
N GLY A 31 -9.13 -4.31 -18.93
CA GLY A 31 -7.83 -4.76 -19.42
C GLY A 31 -7.92 -6.07 -20.21
N HIS A 32 -6.89 -6.38 -20.99
CA HIS A 32 -6.78 -7.70 -21.60
C HIS A 32 -6.50 -8.76 -20.53
N GLU A 33 -7.32 -9.81 -20.47
CA GLU A 33 -7.03 -10.96 -19.61
C GLU A 33 -5.74 -11.63 -20.09
N ARG A 34 -4.75 -11.72 -19.20
CA ARG A 34 -3.50 -12.40 -19.49
C ARG A 34 -3.77 -13.90 -19.64
N PRO A 35 -3.40 -14.52 -20.78
CA PRO A 35 -3.54 -15.96 -20.95
C PRO A 35 -2.76 -16.72 -19.88
N LYS A 36 -3.34 -17.80 -19.36
CA LYS A 36 -2.63 -18.73 -18.47
C LYS A 36 -1.37 -19.24 -19.19
N GLY A 37 -0.20 -19.02 -18.59
CA GLY A 37 1.10 -19.41 -19.17
C GLY A 37 1.78 -18.36 -20.06
N ALA A 38 1.22 -17.15 -20.20
CA ALA A 38 1.86 -16.09 -20.96
C ALA A 38 3.24 -15.71 -20.35
N ARG A 39 4.24 -15.50 -21.21
CA ARG A 39 5.61 -15.14 -20.79
C ARG A 39 5.65 -13.80 -20.03
N LYS A 40 6.70 -13.59 -19.23
CA LYS A 40 6.97 -12.30 -18.58
C LYS A 40 7.14 -11.23 -19.68
N GLY A 41 6.42 -10.11 -19.58
CA GLY A 41 6.38 -9.08 -20.63
C GLY A 41 5.38 -9.32 -21.77
N TRP A 42 4.42 -10.24 -21.62
CA TRP A 42 3.34 -10.41 -22.59
C TRP A 42 2.57 -9.09 -22.77
N LYS A 43 2.51 -8.62 -24.02
CA LYS A 43 1.64 -7.53 -24.43
C LYS A 43 0.48 -8.10 -25.25
N PRO A 44 -0.74 -7.62 -25.06
CA PRO A 44 -1.85 -8.00 -25.90
C PRO A 44 -1.56 -7.64 -27.35
N THR A 45 -1.81 -8.57 -28.26
CA THR A 45 -1.68 -8.39 -29.70
C THR A 45 -3.08 -8.37 -30.30
N GLY A 46 -3.57 -7.18 -30.67
CA GLY A 46 -4.88 -6.97 -31.31
C GLY A 46 -5.65 -5.78 -30.74
N PRO A 47 -6.69 -5.29 -31.42
CA PRO A 47 -7.57 -4.25 -30.88
C PRO A 47 -8.27 -4.75 -29.62
N PHE A 48 -8.58 -3.83 -28.69
CA PHE A 48 -9.31 -4.18 -27.47
C PHE A 48 -10.68 -4.77 -27.84
N PRO A 49 -11.12 -5.88 -27.23
CA PRO A 49 -12.35 -6.53 -27.64
C PRO A 49 -13.56 -5.69 -27.25
N LEU A 50 -14.36 -5.29 -28.24
CA LEU A 50 -15.65 -4.62 -28.08
C LEU A 50 -16.48 -5.35 -27.01
N LEU A 51 -16.90 -4.67 -25.94
CA LEU A 51 -17.76 -5.24 -24.91
C LEU A 51 -19.24 -4.99 -25.23
N SER A 52 -19.57 -3.78 -25.68
CA SER A 52 -20.91 -3.42 -26.13
C SER A 52 -20.84 -2.24 -27.09
N ASP A 53 -21.67 -2.23 -28.12
CA ASP A 53 -21.87 -1.14 -29.07
C ASP A 53 -23.16 -0.35 -28.80
N ARG A 54 -23.86 -0.65 -27.71
CA ARG A 54 -25.05 0.06 -27.27
C ARG A 54 -24.77 1.55 -27.03
N SER A 55 -25.68 2.40 -27.47
CA SER A 55 -25.62 3.86 -27.29
C SER A 55 -26.38 4.37 -26.06
N ASP A 56 -27.09 3.48 -25.36
CA ASP A 56 -27.87 3.80 -24.15
C ASP A 56 -27.10 3.51 -22.85
N ILE A 57 -25.78 3.37 -22.93
CA ILE A 57 -24.88 3.16 -21.79
C ILE A 57 -24.27 4.49 -21.36
N ILE A 58 -24.32 4.77 -20.05
CA ILE A 58 -23.63 5.89 -19.42
C ILE A 58 -22.60 5.34 -18.45
N VAL A 59 -21.33 5.70 -18.67
CA VAL A 59 -20.20 5.34 -17.81
C VAL A 59 -19.90 6.50 -16.87
N MET A 60 -19.95 6.25 -15.56
CA MET A 60 -19.54 7.20 -14.54
C MET A 60 -18.23 6.70 -13.91
N THR A 61 -17.17 7.51 -13.98
CA THR A 61 -15.84 7.17 -13.46
C THR A 61 -15.47 8.07 -12.32
N ASP A 62 -15.05 7.47 -11.21
CA ASP A 62 -14.48 8.17 -10.06
C ASP A 62 -12.95 8.24 -10.18
N GLU A 63 -12.39 9.37 -9.76
CA GLU A 63 -10.97 9.75 -9.89
C GLU A 63 -10.37 9.55 -11.30
N ALA A 64 -11.04 10.10 -12.30
CA ALA A 64 -10.75 9.91 -13.72
C ALA A 64 -9.36 10.41 -14.21
N HIS A 65 -8.56 11.06 -13.36
CA HIS A 65 -7.30 11.71 -13.72
C HIS A 65 -6.03 10.99 -13.22
N ARG A 66 -6.11 9.84 -12.54
CA ARG A 66 -4.85 9.18 -12.10
C ARG A 66 -4.09 8.62 -13.31
N SER A 67 -2.77 8.78 -13.36
CA SER A 67 -1.90 8.29 -14.48
C SER A 67 -2.11 6.80 -14.81
N GLN A 68 -2.45 5.98 -13.80
CA GLN A 68 -2.83 4.57 -13.96
C GLN A 68 -4.08 4.36 -14.85
N TYR A 69 -4.90 5.39 -15.03
CA TYR A 69 -6.15 5.34 -15.80
C TYR A 69 -5.91 5.53 -17.30
N ASP A 70 -4.84 6.18 -17.76
CA ASP A 70 -4.68 6.51 -19.19
C ASP A 70 -4.88 5.30 -20.11
N THR A 71 -4.23 4.18 -19.79
CA THR A 71 -4.29 2.96 -20.62
C THR A 71 -5.63 2.24 -20.46
N PHE A 72 -6.13 2.07 -19.23
CA PHE A 72 -7.39 1.37 -18.99
C PHE A 72 -8.63 2.18 -19.39
N ALA A 73 -8.56 3.51 -19.30
CA ALA A 73 -9.59 4.43 -19.77
C ALA A 73 -9.69 4.39 -21.29
N LEU A 74 -8.55 4.34 -22.00
CA LEU A 74 -8.54 4.12 -23.44
C LEU A 74 -9.15 2.76 -23.81
N TYR A 75 -8.81 1.69 -23.08
CA TYR A 75 -9.44 0.39 -23.31
C TYR A 75 -10.94 0.41 -23.03
N MET A 76 -11.38 1.06 -21.95
CA MET A 76 -12.79 1.23 -21.62
C MET A 76 -13.53 1.99 -22.72
N ARG A 77 -12.94 3.08 -23.24
CA ARG A 77 -13.50 3.87 -24.34
C ARG A 77 -13.62 3.04 -25.62
N ASN A 78 -12.60 2.26 -25.95
CA ASN A 78 -12.61 1.36 -27.11
C ASN A 78 -13.60 0.19 -26.94
N ALA A 79 -13.81 -0.28 -25.71
CA ALA A 79 -14.73 -1.36 -25.39
C ALA A 79 -16.21 -0.95 -25.49
N LEU A 80 -16.49 0.34 -25.28
CA LEU A 80 -17.82 0.95 -25.23
C LEU A 80 -17.86 2.19 -26.14
N PRO A 81 -17.66 2.05 -27.47
CA PRO A 81 -17.42 3.17 -28.37
C PRO A 81 -18.60 4.15 -28.46
N ASN A 82 -19.84 3.66 -28.25
CA ASN A 82 -21.06 4.46 -28.37
C ASN A 82 -21.61 4.93 -27.01
N ALA A 83 -20.94 4.60 -25.90
CA ALA A 83 -21.39 5.04 -24.58
C ALA A 83 -21.05 6.51 -24.32
N ALA A 84 -21.83 7.14 -23.44
CA ALA A 84 -21.53 8.46 -22.88
C ALA A 84 -20.66 8.31 -21.62
N PHE A 85 -19.72 9.23 -21.41
CA PHE A 85 -18.75 9.17 -20.32
C PHE A 85 -18.84 10.42 -19.44
N ILE A 86 -18.87 10.22 -18.12
CA ILE A 86 -18.84 11.28 -17.12
C ILE A 86 -17.75 10.93 -16.11
N GLY A 87 -16.75 11.81 -15.98
CA GLY A 87 -15.65 11.66 -15.03
C GLY A 87 -15.80 12.61 -13.85
N PHE A 88 -15.49 12.13 -12.66
CA PHE A 88 -15.31 12.94 -11.45
C PHE A 88 -13.84 12.89 -11.06
N THR A 89 -13.29 14.02 -10.60
CA THR A 89 -11.92 14.06 -10.08
C THR A 89 -11.79 15.14 -9.01
N GLY A 90 -11.07 14.80 -7.93
CA GLY A 90 -10.73 15.76 -6.88
C GLY A 90 -9.46 16.57 -7.16
N THR A 91 -8.63 16.12 -8.12
CA THR A 91 -7.33 16.72 -8.44
C THR A 91 -7.21 16.90 -9.95
N PRO A 92 -7.77 17.99 -10.52
CA PRO A 92 -7.51 18.32 -11.91
C PRO A 92 -6.03 18.71 -12.04
N LEU A 93 -5.16 17.80 -12.49
CA LEU A 93 -3.74 18.14 -12.67
C LEU A 93 -3.61 19.02 -13.91
N MET A 94 -3.00 20.20 -13.75
CA MET A 94 -2.85 21.19 -14.82
C MET A 94 -1.82 20.80 -15.90
N ALA A 95 -1.09 19.69 -15.73
CA ALA A 95 -0.10 19.18 -16.68
C ALA A 95 -0.45 17.74 -17.08
N GLY A 96 -0.64 17.48 -18.39
CA GLY A 96 -1.00 16.15 -18.93
C GLY A 96 -2.47 15.97 -19.32
N GLU A 97 -3.31 17.01 -19.20
CA GLU A 97 -4.77 16.99 -19.44
C GLU A 97 -5.24 16.52 -20.84
N GLU A 98 -4.35 16.45 -21.84
CA GLU A 98 -4.75 16.16 -23.22
C GLU A 98 -5.51 14.81 -23.31
N LYS A 99 -5.00 13.77 -22.64
CA LYS A 99 -5.60 12.43 -22.74
C LYS A 99 -6.91 12.28 -21.97
N THR A 100 -7.05 12.93 -20.81
CA THR A 100 -8.31 12.86 -20.05
C THR A 100 -9.43 13.57 -20.79
N LYS A 101 -9.12 14.69 -21.45
CA LYS A 101 -10.05 15.40 -22.36
C LYS A 101 -10.42 14.55 -23.58
N ASP A 102 -9.49 13.76 -24.13
CA ASP A 102 -9.80 12.82 -25.22
C ASP A 102 -10.86 11.77 -24.82
N VAL A 103 -10.91 11.39 -23.54
CA VAL A 103 -11.88 10.40 -23.04
C VAL A 103 -13.19 11.03 -22.57
N PHE A 104 -13.13 12.12 -21.80
CA PHE A 104 -14.27 12.69 -21.08
C PHE A 104 -14.76 14.05 -21.61
N GLY A 105 -13.97 14.73 -22.44
CA GLY A 105 -14.27 16.06 -22.95
C GLY A 105 -13.99 17.18 -21.95
N ASP A 106 -14.64 18.32 -22.16
CA ASP A 106 -14.48 19.52 -21.34
C ASP A 106 -15.20 19.42 -19.98
N TYR A 107 -14.74 20.22 -19.01
CA TYR A 107 -15.40 20.33 -17.71
C TYR A 107 -16.81 20.90 -17.84
N VAL A 108 -17.79 20.15 -17.37
CA VAL A 108 -19.20 20.59 -17.29
C VAL A 108 -19.43 21.49 -16.07
N SER A 109 -18.73 21.23 -14.97
CA SER A 109 -18.80 22.01 -13.73
C SER A 109 -17.50 21.84 -12.94
N ILE A 110 -17.11 22.88 -12.20
CA ILE A 110 -15.95 22.87 -11.32
C ILE A 110 -16.40 23.40 -9.96
N TYR A 111 -16.20 22.58 -8.94
CA TYR A 111 -16.37 22.95 -7.54
C TYR A 111 -15.01 22.87 -6.86
N ASN A 112 -14.43 24.02 -6.52
CA ASN A 112 -13.03 24.10 -6.10
C ASN A 112 -12.88 24.08 -4.56
N PHE A 113 -11.64 23.88 -4.11
CA PHE A 113 -11.32 23.79 -2.69
C PHE A 113 -11.69 25.06 -1.91
N GLN A 114 -11.52 26.23 -2.51
CA GLN A 114 -11.87 27.50 -1.89
C GLN A 114 -13.39 27.60 -1.63
N GLN A 115 -14.21 27.27 -2.61
CA GLN A 115 -15.67 27.23 -2.48
C GLN A 115 -16.10 26.25 -1.38
N SER A 116 -15.44 25.08 -1.31
CA SER A 116 -15.73 24.07 -0.30
C SER A 116 -15.41 24.49 1.13
N ILE A 117 -14.45 25.41 1.32
CA ILE A 117 -14.19 26.02 2.63
C ILE A 117 -15.23 27.11 2.91
N GLU A 118 -15.57 27.93 1.93
CA GLU A 118 -16.48 29.08 2.08
C GLU A 118 -17.92 28.66 2.44
N ASP A 119 -18.40 27.55 1.89
CA ASP A 119 -19.73 27.01 2.20
C ASP A 119 -19.75 26.04 3.39
N GLY A 120 -18.58 25.73 3.95
CA GLY A 120 -18.42 24.86 5.12
C GLY A 120 -18.52 23.36 4.82
N ALA A 121 -18.43 22.94 3.56
CA ALA A 121 -18.39 21.52 3.19
C ALA A 121 -17.08 20.83 3.61
N THR A 122 -15.95 21.55 3.65
CA THR A 122 -14.65 21.05 4.12
C THR A 122 -14.01 21.96 5.17
N VAL A 123 -13.11 21.39 5.98
CA VAL A 123 -12.29 22.15 6.94
C VAL A 123 -11.03 22.70 6.29
N SER A 124 -10.54 23.83 6.78
CA SER A 124 -9.30 24.43 6.27
C SER A 124 -8.08 23.55 6.49
N LEU A 125 -7.20 23.51 5.49
CA LEU A 125 -5.92 22.80 5.56
C LEU A 125 -4.81 23.75 6.03
N PHE A 126 -4.07 23.34 7.06
CA PHE A 126 -2.87 24.04 7.53
C PHE A 126 -1.63 23.23 7.18
N TYR A 127 -0.70 23.85 6.45
CA TYR A 127 0.58 23.23 6.09
C TYR A 127 1.70 23.82 6.95
N GLU A 128 2.43 22.96 7.65
CA GLU A 128 3.63 23.30 8.39
C GLU A 128 4.81 22.52 7.79
N ASN A 129 5.79 23.24 7.24
CA ASN A 129 7.01 22.61 6.74
C ASN A 129 7.99 22.37 7.89
N ARG A 130 8.33 21.11 8.15
CA ARG A 130 9.31 20.70 9.17
C ARG A 130 10.55 20.13 8.50
N ILE A 131 11.49 21.02 8.17
CA ILE A 131 12.78 20.64 7.58
C ILE A 131 13.69 20.12 8.68
N SER A 132 14.08 18.84 8.61
CA SER A 132 15.18 18.31 9.42
C SER A 132 16.49 18.95 8.92
N GLU A 133 17.39 19.38 9.81
CA GLU A 133 18.71 20.02 9.50
C GLU A 133 19.68 19.17 8.64
N LEU A 134 19.21 18.08 8.05
CA LEU A 134 19.88 17.42 6.95
C LEU A 134 19.89 18.36 5.75
N GLN A 135 21.08 18.87 5.45
CA GLN A 135 21.45 19.57 4.23
C GLN A 135 20.98 18.80 2.98
N LEU A 136 19.73 18.99 2.59
CA LEU A 136 19.24 18.64 1.27
C LEU A 136 19.57 19.84 0.37
N GLU A 137 20.80 19.88 -0.15
CA GLU A 137 21.28 20.88 -1.12
C GLU A 137 20.60 20.77 -2.51
N LYS A 138 19.37 20.24 -2.58
CA LYS A 138 18.61 20.15 -3.82
C LYS A 138 17.19 20.65 -3.59
N ASP A 139 16.94 21.88 -4.03
CA ASP A 139 15.60 22.48 -4.15
C ASP A 139 14.65 21.67 -5.08
N ASN A 140 15.17 20.71 -5.85
CA ASN A 140 14.41 19.88 -6.79
C ASN A 140 14.01 18.49 -6.25
N PHE A 141 14.35 18.13 -5.01
CA PHE A 141 14.07 16.79 -4.47
C PHE A 141 12.57 16.44 -4.46
N ASN A 142 11.71 17.38 -4.05
CA ASN A 142 10.26 17.14 -3.99
C ASN A 142 9.67 16.97 -5.40
N VAL A 143 10.13 17.74 -6.38
CA VAL A 143 9.65 17.68 -7.76
C VAL A 143 10.06 16.38 -8.45
N GLU A 144 11.30 15.93 -8.23
CA GLU A 144 11.79 14.64 -8.73
C GLU A 144 11.05 13.45 -8.08
N LEU A 145 10.72 13.57 -6.78
CA LEU A 145 9.95 12.55 -6.05
C LEU A 145 8.48 12.50 -6.50
N GLU A 146 7.82 13.64 -6.66
CA GLU A 146 6.44 13.75 -7.14
C GLU A 146 6.29 13.15 -8.54
N ALA A 147 7.14 13.56 -9.48
CA ALA A 147 7.10 13.05 -10.85
C ALA A 147 7.32 11.54 -10.93
N LEU A 148 8.10 10.99 -10.01
CA LEU A 148 8.43 9.57 -10.00
C LEU A 148 7.42 8.72 -9.24
N ILE A 149 6.76 9.25 -8.19
CA ILE A 149 5.57 8.64 -7.59
C ILE A 149 4.43 8.60 -8.61
N GLU A 150 4.28 9.65 -9.43
CA GLU A 150 3.29 9.67 -10.53
C GLU A 150 3.61 8.67 -11.64
N ALA A 151 4.90 8.42 -11.90
CA ALA A 151 5.39 7.49 -12.92
C ALA A 151 5.53 6.03 -12.42
N ALA A 152 5.65 5.82 -11.11
CA ALA A 152 5.69 4.49 -10.51
C ALA A 152 4.29 3.89 -10.51
N GLU A 153 4.02 2.99 -11.45
CA GLU A 153 2.90 2.07 -11.32
C GLU A 153 3.17 1.14 -10.12
N LEU A 154 2.11 0.52 -9.60
CA LEU A 154 2.19 -0.42 -8.47
C LEU A 154 2.79 -1.77 -8.91
N ASP A 155 3.90 -1.77 -9.65
CA ASP A 155 4.63 -2.98 -10.04
C ASP A 155 6.00 -3.08 -9.36
N ALA A 156 6.42 -4.33 -9.10
CA ALA A 156 7.65 -4.64 -8.37
C ALA A 156 8.94 -4.29 -9.14
N GLU A 157 8.84 -4.01 -10.45
CA GLU A 157 9.98 -3.68 -11.31
C GLU A 157 10.28 -2.16 -11.26
N GLN A 158 9.24 -1.34 -11.12
CA GLN A 158 9.31 0.10 -10.91
C GLN A 158 9.70 0.46 -9.48
N GLU A 159 9.25 -0.31 -8.47
CA GLU A 159 9.75 -0.20 -7.09
C GLU A 159 11.26 -0.39 -7.03
N GLN A 160 11.79 -1.38 -7.77
CA GLN A 160 13.23 -1.64 -7.85
C GLN A 160 14.01 -0.57 -8.66
N LYS A 161 13.36 0.05 -9.65
CA LYS A 161 13.92 1.16 -10.41
C LYS A 161 13.98 2.43 -9.56
N LEU A 162 12.93 2.71 -8.80
CA LEU A 162 12.87 3.75 -7.77
C LEU A 162 14.00 3.53 -6.75
N GLU A 163 14.15 2.32 -6.21
CA GLU A 163 15.26 2.02 -5.29
C GLU A 163 16.65 2.26 -5.91
N ARG A 164 16.84 1.95 -7.20
CA ARG A 164 18.11 2.13 -7.90
C ARG A 164 18.42 3.59 -8.24
N GLU A 165 17.43 4.34 -8.73
CA GLU A 165 17.57 5.77 -9.06
C GLU A 165 17.71 6.63 -7.80
N PHE A 166 17.14 6.18 -6.67
CA PHE A 166 17.19 6.86 -5.38
C PHE A 166 18.19 6.24 -4.40
N ALA A 167 19.05 5.29 -4.78
CA ALA A 167 19.86 4.54 -3.83
C ALA A 167 20.65 5.43 -2.83
N ARG A 168 21.11 6.60 -3.27
CA ARG A 168 21.86 7.56 -2.43
C ARG A 168 20.93 8.37 -1.52
N GLU A 169 19.84 8.89 -2.05
CA GLU A 169 18.84 9.72 -1.35
C GLU A 169 17.96 8.88 -0.41
N TYR A 170 17.63 7.65 -0.80
CA TYR A 170 16.96 6.63 0.00
C TYR A 170 17.71 6.37 1.30
N HIS A 171 19.03 6.21 1.24
CA HIS A 171 19.87 6.05 2.45
C HIS A 171 19.84 7.29 3.35
N LEU A 172 19.66 8.50 2.80
CA LEU A 172 19.52 9.72 3.60
C LEU A 172 18.16 9.79 4.30
N ILE A 173 17.08 9.42 3.61
CA ILE A 173 15.71 9.43 4.14
C ILE A 173 15.53 8.34 5.19
N THR A 174 16.12 7.16 4.97
CA THR A 174 15.96 5.98 5.83
C THR A 174 17.05 5.83 6.90
N ARG A 175 17.97 6.82 7.00
CA ARG A 175 19.07 6.83 7.96
C ARG A 175 18.55 6.76 9.40
N ASP A 176 19.15 5.90 10.21
CA ASP A 176 18.60 5.56 11.52
C ASP A 176 18.53 6.79 12.47
N ASP A 177 19.57 7.61 12.48
CA ASP A 177 19.66 8.86 13.24
C ASP A 177 18.63 9.91 12.80
N ARG A 178 18.32 9.99 11.49
CA ARG A 178 17.23 10.82 10.98
C ARG A 178 15.89 10.31 11.51
N LEU A 179 15.66 9.01 11.43
CA LEU A 179 14.41 8.40 11.91
C LEU A 179 14.24 8.56 13.42
N GLU A 180 15.32 8.58 14.21
CA GLU A 180 15.26 8.93 15.64
C GLU A 180 14.77 10.37 15.84
N LYS A 181 15.36 11.35 15.13
CA LYS A 181 14.93 12.76 15.20
C LYS A 181 13.48 12.95 14.75
N VAL A 182 13.08 12.28 13.66
CA VAL A 182 11.70 12.33 13.15
C VAL A 182 10.74 11.70 14.16
N ALA A 183 11.10 10.57 14.77
CA ALA A 183 10.26 9.93 15.77
C ALA A 183 10.06 10.81 17.01
N GLU A 184 11.12 11.45 17.50
CA GLU A 184 11.06 12.41 18.61
C GLU A 184 10.14 13.60 18.26
N ASP A 185 10.33 14.21 17.09
CA ASP A 185 9.49 15.32 16.61
C ASP A 185 8.02 14.89 16.44
N VAL A 186 7.74 13.69 15.92
CA VAL A 186 6.38 13.17 15.78
C VAL A 186 5.68 13.11 17.14
N VAL A 187 6.34 12.62 18.19
CA VAL A 187 5.77 12.55 19.55
C VAL A 187 5.56 13.95 20.11
N ALA A 188 6.59 14.81 20.02
CA ALA A 188 6.53 16.18 20.53
C ALA A 188 5.43 17.00 19.83
N HIS A 189 5.36 16.91 18.50
CA HIS A 189 4.33 17.56 17.70
C HIS A 189 2.94 17.01 18.05
N PHE A 190 2.76 15.69 18.10
CA PHE A 190 1.46 15.09 18.40
C PHE A 190 0.89 15.58 19.73
N MET A 191 1.73 15.62 20.78
CA MET A 191 1.38 16.08 22.12
C MET A 191 1.27 17.60 22.25
N GLY A 192 2.03 18.36 21.45
CA GLY A 192 2.03 19.83 21.46
C GLY A 192 0.85 20.48 20.72
N ARG A 193 0.00 19.70 20.05
CA ARG A 193 -1.17 20.23 19.32
C ARG A 193 -2.22 20.76 20.28
N LYS A 194 -2.79 21.93 19.95
CA LYS A 194 -3.91 22.53 20.68
C LYS A 194 -5.21 21.70 20.61
N GLN A 195 -5.38 20.93 19.54
CA GLN A 195 -6.53 20.06 19.36
C GLN A 195 -6.10 18.60 19.44
N SER A 196 -6.81 17.84 20.26
CA SER A 196 -6.65 16.39 20.33
C SER A 196 -7.34 15.74 19.14
N GLY A 197 -6.68 14.77 18.52
CA GLY A 197 -7.20 14.08 17.36
C GLY A 197 -6.25 12.98 16.90
N LYS A 198 -6.71 12.18 15.94
CA LYS A 198 -5.90 11.13 15.33
C LYS A 198 -4.72 11.73 14.55
N GLY A 199 -3.70 10.92 14.34
CA GLY A 199 -2.54 11.24 13.52
C GLY A 199 -2.29 10.11 12.53
N MET A 200 -1.78 10.46 11.35
CA MET A 200 -1.33 9.51 10.34
C MET A 200 0.05 9.93 9.87
N VAL A 201 0.98 8.98 9.83
CA VAL A 201 2.35 9.19 9.34
C VAL A 201 2.52 8.35 8.09
N ILE A 202 2.85 8.98 6.97
CA ILE A 202 3.08 8.33 5.69
C ILE A 202 4.60 8.16 5.51
N CYS A 203 5.03 6.94 5.20
CA CYS A 203 6.44 6.61 4.98
C CYS A 203 6.66 6.18 3.53
N ILE A 204 7.91 6.31 3.06
CA ILE A 204 8.30 5.96 1.68
C ILE A 204 8.17 4.46 1.37
N ASP A 205 8.37 3.62 2.38
CA ASP A 205 8.27 2.16 2.26
C ASP A 205 7.86 1.51 3.58
N LYS A 206 7.60 0.20 3.52
CA LYS A 206 7.17 -0.62 4.67
C LYS A 206 8.23 -0.76 5.75
N VAL A 207 9.49 -0.93 5.37
CA VAL A 207 10.61 -1.09 6.30
C VAL A 207 10.78 0.16 7.15
N THR A 208 10.76 1.30 6.49
CA THR A 208 10.81 2.63 7.09
C THR A 208 9.61 2.87 7.99
N ALA A 209 8.41 2.46 7.58
CA ALA A 209 7.21 2.55 8.41
C ALA A 209 7.34 1.76 9.73
N VAL A 210 7.81 0.51 9.67
CA VAL A 210 8.02 -0.33 10.86
C VAL A 210 9.13 0.24 11.75
N LYS A 211 10.28 0.60 11.17
CA LYS A 211 11.39 1.24 11.91
C LYS A 211 10.94 2.51 12.62
N LEU A 212 10.24 3.39 11.91
CA LEU A 212 9.76 4.65 12.47
C LEU A 212 8.74 4.40 13.57
N HIS A 213 7.82 3.45 13.40
CA HIS A 213 6.87 3.07 14.44
C HIS A 213 7.55 2.59 15.72
N ASP A 214 8.56 1.73 15.64
CA ASP A 214 9.28 1.25 16.82
C ASP A 214 10.02 2.39 17.54
N LYS A 215 10.60 3.32 16.78
CA LYS A 215 11.23 4.53 17.32
C LYS A 215 10.20 5.47 17.96
N VAL A 216 9.05 5.68 17.33
CA VAL A 216 7.95 6.47 17.90
C VAL A 216 7.48 5.85 19.21
N ARG A 217 7.34 4.51 19.30
CA ARG A 217 7.00 3.84 20.57
C ARG A 217 8.06 4.01 21.65
N LYS A 218 9.35 4.01 21.28
CA LYS A 218 10.45 4.31 22.20
C LYS A 218 10.33 5.74 22.75
N TYR A 219 10.17 6.74 21.89
CA TYR A 219 10.03 8.14 22.32
C TYR A 219 8.71 8.43 23.05
N TRP A 220 7.62 7.72 22.70
CA TRP A 220 6.35 7.78 23.42
C TRP A 220 6.51 7.38 24.88
N LYS A 221 7.21 6.27 25.14
CA LYS A 221 7.51 5.82 26.51
C LYS A 221 8.41 6.80 27.25
N ALA A 222 9.43 7.35 26.58
CA ALA A 222 10.32 8.33 27.18
C ALA A 222 9.59 9.63 27.57
N TYR A 223 8.74 10.14 26.67
CA TYR A 223 7.92 11.33 26.91
C TYR A 223 6.92 11.10 28.05
N LEU A 224 6.24 9.94 28.06
CA LEU A 224 5.35 9.54 29.15
C LEU A 224 6.07 9.48 30.50
N GLY A 225 7.29 8.92 30.53
CA GLY A 225 8.13 8.89 31.74
C GLY A 225 8.50 10.29 32.23
N GLY A 226 8.78 11.21 31.30
CA GLY A 226 9.00 12.64 31.59
C GLY A 226 7.79 13.27 32.25
N LEU A 227 6.60 13.11 31.67
CA LEU A 227 5.35 13.63 32.24
C LEU A 227 5.05 13.06 33.63
N GLN A 228 5.31 11.77 33.86
CA GLN A 228 5.10 11.12 35.16
C GLN A 228 6.07 11.66 36.22
N ALA A 229 7.33 11.89 35.85
CA ALA A 229 8.31 12.51 36.74
C ALA A 229 7.95 13.96 37.07
N GLU A 230 7.46 14.72 36.08
CA GLU A 230 6.96 16.08 36.27
C GLU A 230 5.74 16.10 37.18
N LEU A 231 4.76 15.22 36.96
CA LEU A 231 3.56 15.09 37.78
C LEU A 231 3.88 14.80 39.25
N ALA A 232 4.94 14.03 39.52
CA ALA A 232 5.37 13.71 40.88
C ALA A 232 5.87 14.93 41.65
N MET A 233 6.39 15.93 40.94
CA MET A 233 6.96 17.17 41.50
C MET A 233 6.05 18.40 41.31
N ALA A 234 4.95 18.25 40.57
CA ALA A 234 4.09 19.36 40.18
C ALA A 234 3.17 19.86 41.32
N ASP A 235 3.00 21.17 41.37
CA ASP A 235 2.02 21.84 42.23
C ASP A 235 0.58 21.49 41.83
N GLU A 236 -0.37 21.57 42.78
CA GLU A 236 -1.78 21.21 42.57
C GLU A 236 -2.44 21.89 41.35
N LEU A 237 -1.95 23.07 40.95
CA LEU A 237 -2.47 23.80 39.80
C LEU A 237 -2.15 23.13 38.45
N VAL A 238 -1.00 22.46 38.33
CA VAL A 238 -0.50 21.89 37.05
C VAL A 238 -0.85 20.41 36.91
N ARG A 239 -1.03 19.71 38.04
CA ARG A 239 -1.32 18.27 38.07
C ARG A 239 -2.51 17.83 37.19
N PRO A 240 -3.65 18.55 37.12
CA PRO A 240 -4.77 18.14 36.29
C PRO A 240 -4.41 18.06 34.79
N GLU A 241 -3.62 19.00 34.28
CA GLU A 241 -3.23 19.02 32.88
C GLU A 241 -2.22 17.91 32.55
N LEU A 242 -1.22 17.70 33.42
CA LEU A 242 -0.28 16.58 33.28
C LEU A 242 -0.98 15.23 33.32
N GLN A 243 -1.96 15.06 34.23
CA GLN A 243 -2.75 13.83 34.29
C GLN A 243 -3.56 13.62 33.01
N ARG A 244 -4.17 14.68 32.46
CA ARG A 244 -4.90 14.62 31.19
C ARG A 244 -4.00 14.17 30.03
N GLN A 245 -2.77 14.66 29.97
CA GLN A 245 -1.79 14.27 28.95
C GLN A 245 -1.35 12.81 29.12
N ILE A 246 -1.08 12.37 30.35
CA ILE A 246 -0.74 10.99 30.67
C ILE A 246 -1.88 10.04 30.28
N ASP A 247 -3.12 10.39 30.60
CA ASP A 247 -4.30 9.59 30.28
C ASP A 247 -4.49 9.47 28.77
N LEU A 248 -4.34 10.58 28.04
CA LEU A 248 -4.33 10.58 26.57
C LEU A 248 -3.25 9.62 26.04
N MET A 249 -2.03 9.70 26.58
CA MET A 249 -0.93 8.86 26.11
C MET A 249 -1.15 7.37 26.37
N ASN A 250 -1.75 7.02 27.51
CA ASN A 250 -2.06 5.63 27.87
C ASN A 250 -3.22 5.05 27.05
N GLN A 251 -4.17 5.89 26.62
CA GLN A 251 -5.33 5.49 25.83
C GLN A 251 -5.08 5.53 24.32
N THR A 252 -3.94 6.08 23.88
CA THR A 252 -3.62 6.19 22.45
C THR A 252 -3.03 4.88 21.93
N ASP A 253 -3.74 4.27 21.00
CA ASP A 253 -3.23 3.15 20.22
C ASP A 253 -2.42 3.64 19.01
N MET A 254 -1.41 2.85 18.65
CA MET A 254 -0.60 3.05 17.45
C MET A 254 -0.50 1.72 16.70
N ALA A 255 -0.67 1.78 15.38
CA ALA A 255 -0.57 0.62 14.51
C ALA A 255 0.14 1.00 13.21
N VAL A 256 0.89 0.04 12.67
CA VAL A 256 1.46 0.15 11.32
C VAL A 256 0.47 -0.48 10.34
N ILE A 257 0.07 0.29 9.33
CA ILE A 257 -0.77 -0.19 8.23
C ILE A 257 0.12 -0.30 7.00
N VAL A 258 0.39 -1.53 6.56
CA VAL A 258 1.10 -1.81 5.31
C VAL A 258 0.19 -2.59 4.37
N SER A 259 0.16 -2.18 3.10
CA SER A 259 -0.48 -2.97 2.05
C SER A 259 0.32 -4.25 1.81
N GLN A 260 -0.36 -5.38 1.74
CA GLN A 260 0.32 -6.66 1.53
C GLN A 260 0.71 -6.82 0.07
N GLN A 261 1.98 -7.14 -0.19
CA GLN A 261 2.47 -7.43 -1.54
C GLN A 261 2.50 -8.95 -1.74
N GLN A 262 2.27 -9.40 -2.97
CA GLN A 262 2.26 -10.81 -3.35
C GLN A 262 3.60 -11.56 -3.08
N ASN A 263 4.66 -10.81 -2.76
CA ASN A 263 6.05 -11.24 -2.67
C ASN A 263 6.70 -11.00 -1.29
N GLU A 264 5.92 -10.75 -0.23
CA GLU A 264 6.42 -10.38 1.10
C GLU A 264 7.39 -11.41 1.72
N VAL A 265 7.21 -12.70 1.40
CA VAL A 265 8.12 -13.78 1.83
C VAL A 265 9.51 -13.66 1.17
N GLU A 266 9.57 -13.38 -0.14
CA GLU A 266 10.84 -13.24 -0.86
C GLU A 266 11.57 -11.95 -0.51
N ASP A 267 10.87 -10.82 -0.55
CA ASP A 267 11.52 -9.51 -0.56
C ASP A 267 11.82 -8.98 0.85
N PHE A 268 11.17 -9.54 1.89
CA PHE A 268 11.31 -9.05 3.27
C PHE A 268 11.68 -10.15 4.27
N ILE A 269 10.91 -11.23 4.36
CA ILE A 269 11.09 -12.21 5.44
C ILE A 269 12.40 -12.99 5.29
N LEU A 270 12.73 -13.43 4.08
CA LEU A 270 13.92 -14.24 3.85
C LEU A 270 15.20 -13.39 3.79
N THR A 271 15.12 -12.15 3.30
CA THR A 271 16.28 -11.30 3.00
C THR A 271 16.63 -10.27 4.09
N LYS A 272 15.76 -10.04 5.10
CA LYS A 272 16.01 -9.06 6.18
C LYS A 272 16.09 -9.69 7.59
N PRO A 273 16.96 -9.23 8.52
CA PRO A 273 17.96 -8.19 8.36
C PRO A 273 18.97 -8.57 7.27
N GLU A 274 19.58 -7.56 6.65
CA GLU A 274 20.52 -7.81 5.55
C GLU A 274 21.70 -8.64 6.04
N PHE A 275 22.11 -9.59 5.20
CA PHE A 275 23.28 -10.42 5.40
C PHE A 275 23.93 -10.64 4.02
N ASP A 276 25.17 -11.11 4.01
CA ASP A 276 25.94 -11.28 2.79
C ASP A 276 25.31 -12.37 1.90
N ILE A 277 24.63 -11.94 0.85
CA ILE A 277 23.99 -12.81 -0.15
C ILE A 277 24.16 -12.18 -1.54
N THR A 278 24.63 -12.99 -2.49
CA THR A 278 24.87 -12.55 -3.87
C THR A 278 23.54 -12.35 -4.63
N ASP A 279 23.57 -11.60 -5.73
CA ASP A 279 22.36 -11.41 -6.56
C ASP A 279 21.85 -12.73 -7.18
N ALA A 280 22.75 -13.69 -7.42
CA ALA A 280 22.38 -15.04 -7.87
C ALA A 280 21.62 -15.80 -6.76
N GLU A 281 22.12 -15.75 -5.53
CA GLU A 281 21.47 -16.38 -4.37
C GLU A 281 20.16 -15.68 -4.01
N LYS A 282 20.05 -14.35 -4.17
CA LYS A 282 18.77 -13.63 -4.04
C LYS A 282 17.73 -14.13 -5.05
N ALA A 283 18.14 -14.41 -6.29
CA ALA A 283 17.24 -14.98 -7.30
C ALA A 283 16.80 -16.40 -6.93
N GLU A 284 17.67 -17.20 -6.32
CA GLU A 284 17.33 -18.51 -5.77
C GLU A 284 16.32 -18.40 -4.62
N VAL A 285 16.56 -17.50 -3.65
CA VAL A 285 15.63 -17.21 -2.54
C VAL A 285 14.24 -16.83 -3.08
N LYS A 286 14.20 -15.98 -4.11
CA LYS A 286 12.97 -15.56 -4.79
C LYS A 286 12.20 -16.75 -5.37
N LYS A 287 12.93 -17.70 -5.98
CA LYS A 287 12.34 -18.94 -6.50
C LYS A 287 11.78 -19.80 -5.37
N VAL A 288 12.54 -20.00 -4.30
CA VAL A 288 12.13 -20.80 -3.12
C VAL A 288 10.87 -20.23 -2.48
N ALA A 289 10.82 -18.90 -2.27
CA ALA A 289 9.65 -18.23 -1.71
C ALA A 289 8.38 -18.40 -2.55
N ARG A 290 8.51 -18.33 -3.88
CA ARG A 290 7.39 -18.57 -4.82
C ARG A 290 6.91 -20.00 -4.76
N THR A 291 7.84 -20.96 -4.74
CA THR A 291 7.52 -22.38 -4.56
C THR A 291 6.77 -22.60 -3.25
N LEU A 292 7.23 -22.00 -2.15
CA LEU A 292 6.56 -22.11 -0.86
C LEU A 292 5.11 -21.59 -0.94
N LEU A 293 4.93 -20.39 -1.48
CA LEU A 293 3.61 -19.77 -1.59
C LEU A 293 2.66 -20.62 -2.43
N GLN A 294 3.15 -21.16 -3.55
CA GLN A 294 2.38 -22.03 -4.43
C GLN A 294 1.99 -23.33 -3.72
N THR A 295 2.96 -24.01 -3.09
CA THR A 295 2.75 -25.27 -2.36
C THR A 295 1.75 -25.10 -1.23
N LEU A 296 1.85 -24.01 -0.45
CA LEU A 296 0.91 -23.74 0.63
C LEU A 296 -0.50 -23.48 0.11
N LYS A 297 -0.64 -22.70 -0.97
CA LYS A 297 -1.94 -22.41 -1.61
C LYS A 297 -2.62 -23.66 -2.18
N GLU A 298 -1.86 -24.54 -2.82
CA GLU A 298 -2.40 -25.74 -3.46
C GLU A 298 -2.70 -26.87 -2.48
N ALA A 299 -1.84 -27.08 -1.48
CA ALA A 299 -1.86 -28.30 -0.68
C ALA A 299 -2.42 -28.12 0.74
N MET A 300 -2.34 -26.91 1.32
CA MET A 300 -2.50 -26.73 2.77
C MET A 300 -3.49 -25.64 3.19
N LEU A 301 -3.70 -24.60 2.39
CA LEU A 301 -4.65 -23.51 2.69
C LEU A 301 -6.12 -23.88 2.43
N VAL A 302 -6.46 -25.15 2.62
CA VAL A 302 -7.82 -25.68 2.53
C VAL A 302 -8.37 -25.81 3.96
N LEU A 303 -9.42 -25.04 4.27
CA LEU A 303 -10.28 -25.08 5.47
C LEU A 303 -9.58 -25.29 6.83
N ASP A 304 -9.55 -24.22 7.64
CA ASP A 304 -9.32 -24.28 9.10
C ASP A 304 -8.04 -25.00 9.58
N TRP A 305 -6.98 -25.01 8.77
CA TRP A 305 -5.70 -25.66 9.10
C TRP A 305 -5.10 -25.19 10.45
N ARG A 306 -5.46 -23.99 10.94
CA ARG A 306 -5.06 -23.47 12.25
C ARG A 306 -5.73 -24.16 13.44
N LYS A 307 -6.95 -24.69 13.26
CA LYS A 307 -7.75 -25.26 14.37
C LYS A 307 -7.20 -26.61 14.83
N LYS A 308 -6.60 -27.40 13.94
CA LYS A 308 -6.06 -28.72 14.26
C LYS A 308 -4.54 -28.66 14.45
N GLN A 309 -4.04 -29.29 15.51
CA GLN A 309 -2.59 -29.34 15.79
C GLN A 309 -1.81 -30.05 14.68
N ARG A 310 -2.37 -31.11 14.11
CA ARG A 310 -1.76 -31.88 13.02
C ARG A 310 -1.51 -31.01 11.78
N THR A 311 -2.53 -30.29 11.32
CA THR A 311 -2.42 -29.43 10.11
C THR A 311 -1.52 -28.23 10.33
N ARG A 312 -1.42 -27.69 11.56
CA ARG A 312 -0.40 -26.69 11.92
C ARG A 312 1.02 -27.25 11.80
N ALA A 313 1.24 -28.46 12.29
CA ALA A 313 2.53 -29.14 12.17
C ALA A 313 2.85 -29.46 10.69
N ASP A 314 1.86 -29.84 9.90
CA ASP A 314 2.03 -30.11 8.46
C ASP A 314 2.45 -28.83 7.69
N VAL A 315 1.84 -27.68 8.01
CA VAL A 315 2.25 -26.38 7.43
C VAL A 315 3.66 -25.98 7.86
N TYR A 316 4.00 -26.11 9.15
CA TYR A 316 5.36 -25.81 9.62
C TYR A 316 6.41 -26.73 8.96
N THR A 317 6.08 -28.01 8.81
CA THR A 317 6.94 -28.98 8.11
C THR A 317 7.11 -28.60 6.65
N THR A 318 6.03 -28.19 5.98
CA THR A 318 6.08 -27.72 4.58
C THR A 318 6.96 -26.49 4.43
N VAL A 319 6.87 -25.53 5.37
CA VAL A 319 7.77 -24.37 5.42
C VAL A 319 9.23 -24.84 5.48
N LYS A 320 9.58 -25.70 6.43
CA LYS A 320 10.95 -26.23 6.54
C LYS A 320 11.41 -26.95 5.28
N THR A 321 10.61 -27.87 4.75
CA THR A 321 10.96 -28.65 3.56
C THR A 321 11.21 -27.79 2.33
N VAL A 322 10.44 -26.72 2.14
CA VAL A 322 10.69 -25.82 1.00
C VAL A 322 11.89 -24.91 1.27
N LEU A 323 12.05 -24.42 2.50
CA LEU A 323 13.18 -23.57 2.87
C LEU A 323 14.51 -24.34 2.88
N ASP A 324 14.51 -25.67 2.89
CA ASP A 324 15.73 -26.49 2.72
C ASP A 324 16.44 -26.21 1.38
N GLU A 325 15.73 -25.66 0.39
CA GLU A 325 16.31 -25.22 -0.88
C GLU A 325 16.98 -23.83 -0.81
N LEU A 326 17.01 -23.18 0.36
CA LEU A 326 17.69 -21.90 0.51
C LEU A 326 19.21 -22.03 0.27
N PRO A 327 19.86 -20.96 -0.25
CA PRO A 327 21.30 -20.95 -0.46
C PRO A 327 22.11 -21.21 0.82
N ARG A 328 23.36 -21.64 0.65
CA ARG A 328 24.29 -21.90 1.76
C ARG A 328 24.63 -20.66 2.60
N ALA A 329 24.33 -19.47 2.10
CA ALA A 329 24.42 -18.22 2.86
C ALA A 329 23.53 -18.22 4.12
N TYR A 330 22.50 -19.06 4.18
CA TYR A 330 21.66 -19.23 5.37
C TYR A 330 22.32 -20.24 6.33
N THR A 331 22.94 -19.73 7.41
CA THR A 331 23.48 -20.59 8.48
C THR A 331 22.34 -21.37 9.15
N PRO A 332 22.61 -22.49 9.84
CA PRO A 332 21.58 -23.25 10.54
C PRO A 332 20.73 -22.40 11.50
N GLU A 333 21.36 -21.48 12.23
CA GLU A 333 20.67 -20.59 13.17
C GLU A 333 19.77 -19.57 12.42
N LEU A 334 20.28 -18.99 11.33
CA LEU A 334 19.50 -18.06 10.51
C LEU A 334 18.34 -18.80 9.83
N TYR A 335 18.59 -19.99 9.28
CA TYR A 335 17.57 -20.84 8.68
C TYR A 335 16.43 -21.14 9.65
N GLU A 336 16.72 -21.54 10.89
CA GLU A 336 15.68 -21.82 11.89
C GLU A 336 14.86 -20.56 12.21
N GLN A 337 15.53 -19.42 12.41
CA GLN A 337 14.86 -18.14 12.63
C GLN A 337 13.94 -17.76 11.46
N LYS A 338 14.39 -18.00 10.21
CA LYS A 338 13.60 -17.71 9.00
C LYS A 338 12.41 -18.64 8.88
N CYS A 339 12.57 -19.94 9.16
CA CYS A 339 11.47 -20.90 9.18
C CYS A 339 10.38 -20.46 10.17
N ASP A 340 10.77 -20.05 11.37
CA ASP A 340 9.82 -19.57 12.38
C ASP A 340 9.12 -18.30 11.94
N THR A 341 9.87 -17.33 11.40
CA THR A 341 9.32 -16.05 10.93
C THR A 341 8.35 -16.25 9.77
N VAL A 342 8.72 -17.09 8.80
CA VAL A 342 7.86 -17.45 7.66
C VAL A 342 6.60 -18.16 8.15
N TYR A 343 6.71 -19.11 9.08
CA TYR A 343 5.55 -19.79 9.63
C TYR A 343 4.62 -18.84 10.39
N GLN A 344 5.16 -17.96 11.23
CA GLN A 344 4.36 -16.96 11.93
C GLN A 344 3.65 -16.01 10.97
N HIS A 345 4.33 -15.61 9.89
CA HIS A 345 3.70 -14.83 8.83
C HIS A 345 2.56 -15.61 8.15
N VAL A 346 2.78 -16.85 7.75
CA VAL A 346 1.71 -17.70 7.15
C VAL A 346 0.55 -17.90 8.14
N TYR A 347 0.86 -18.12 9.42
CA TYR A 347 -0.09 -18.24 10.51
C TYR A 347 -0.77 -16.91 10.88
N GLY A 348 -0.21 -15.76 10.56
CA GLY A 348 -0.90 -14.46 10.66
C GLY A 348 -1.84 -14.27 9.49
N SER A 349 -1.34 -14.55 8.29
CA SER A 349 -1.91 -14.02 7.06
C SER A 349 -2.87 -14.96 6.29
N TYR A 350 -2.96 -16.23 6.65
CA TYR A 350 -3.91 -17.16 6.00
C TYR A 350 -4.83 -17.89 6.99
N GLN A 351 -6.07 -17.43 7.18
CA GLN A 351 -6.97 -17.90 8.24
C GLN A 351 -7.71 -19.21 7.91
N GLY A 352 -8.01 -19.46 6.62
CA GLY A 352 -8.77 -20.64 6.14
C GLY A 352 -10.11 -20.23 5.50
N GLU A 353 -10.84 -21.17 4.86
CA GLU A 353 -12.15 -20.93 4.21
C GLU A 353 -12.19 -19.90 3.05
N GLY A 354 -11.06 -19.66 2.39
CA GLY A 354 -10.98 -18.57 1.42
C GLY A 354 -11.02 -17.18 2.07
N GLN A 355 -11.09 -17.09 3.41
CA GLN A 355 -10.72 -15.92 4.18
C GLN A 355 -9.22 -15.95 4.41
N SER A 356 -8.57 -15.35 3.45
CA SER A 356 -7.20 -14.90 3.54
C SER A 356 -7.27 -13.40 3.80
N ILE A 357 -6.36 -12.80 4.57
CA ILE A 357 -6.28 -11.32 4.52
C ILE A 357 -5.83 -10.82 3.12
N TYR A 358 -5.47 -11.76 2.24
CA TYR A 358 -5.25 -11.59 0.80
C TYR A 358 -6.44 -11.99 -0.09
N ALA A 359 -7.59 -12.39 0.48
CA ALA A 359 -8.80 -12.65 -0.27
C ALA A 359 -9.79 -11.53 0.04
N VAL A 360 -10.05 -10.72 -0.98
CA VAL A 360 -10.84 -9.48 -0.98
C VAL A 360 -10.02 -8.22 -0.68
N GLY A 361 -9.85 -7.43 -1.74
CA GLY A 361 -9.08 -6.19 -1.89
C GLY A 361 -8.72 -5.99 -3.35
#